data_AF-A0A7C4Z6C8-F1
#
_entry.id   AF-A0A7C4Z6C8-F1
#
_cell.length_a   1.000
_cell.length_b   1.000
_cell.length_c   1.000
_cell.angle_alpha   90.00
_cell.angle_beta   90.00
_cell.angle_gamma   90.00
#
_symmetry.space_group_name_H-M   'P 1'
#
loop_
_entity.id
_entity.type
_entity.pdbx_description
1 polymer ?
#
loop_
_entity_poly.entity_id
_entity_poly.type
_entity_poly.pdbx_seq_one_letter_code
_entity_poly.pdbx_strand_id
1 'polypeptide(L)'
;MSSISAHQVRDAAGWDELLLRLPAPHPLQSNLWAEHKQRYGWRPSRWVFEQDGRLRGAALILRRRAAPLPFSVLYVPKGPILDDWGDAGLVQAVLAHLEREARRQAGIFIKIDPDVDYPPAPDLCQPYGAEAAEALRRRGWLFSRDQIQYRNTVLLDLRPDEDALLEAMKPKTRYNIRLAERKGVQVSAGGVPDLPAFYQLYLETSQRDGFLIRDFAYYRF
;
A
#
# COMPACT_ATOMS: atom_id res chain seq x y z
N MET A 1 -20.82 11.11 -22.49
CA MET A 1 -19.72 10.90 -21.52
C MET A 1 -19.32 9.45 -21.60
N SER A 2 -18.07 9.15 -21.94
CA SER A 2 -17.58 7.77 -22.04
C SER A 2 -17.57 7.10 -20.68
N SER A 3 -18.06 5.86 -20.60
CA SER A 3 -18.14 5.10 -19.36
C SER A 3 -16.77 4.57 -18.92
N ILE A 4 -16.50 4.58 -17.62
CA ILE A 4 -15.34 3.86 -17.05
C ILE A 4 -15.55 2.36 -17.25
N SER A 5 -14.62 1.73 -17.98
CA SER A 5 -14.54 0.29 -18.12
C SER A 5 -13.63 -0.30 -17.05
N ALA A 6 -13.91 -1.53 -16.61
CA ALA A 6 -13.07 -2.25 -15.66
C ALA A 6 -12.72 -3.63 -16.24
N HIS A 7 -11.44 -3.96 -16.28
CA HIS A 7 -10.99 -5.24 -16.81
C HIS A 7 -9.98 -5.91 -15.87
N GLN A 8 -10.08 -7.24 -15.79
CA GLN A 8 -9.22 -8.05 -14.94
C GLN A 8 -7.93 -8.37 -15.68
N VAL A 9 -6.79 -8.00 -15.10
CA VAL A 9 -5.47 -8.37 -15.61
C VAL A 9 -5.13 -9.76 -15.08
N ARG A 10 -5.08 -10.75 -15.99
CA ARG A 10 -4.81 -12.15 -15.64
C ARG A 10 -3.32 -12.47 -15.63
N ASP A 11 -2.57 -11.83 -16.50
CA ASP A 11 -1.12 -11.96 -16.53
C ASP A 11 -0.50 -11.19 -15.37
N ALA A 12 0.43 -11.83 -14.67
CA ALA A 12 1.22 -11.16 -13.65
C ALA A 12 2.30 -10.27 -14.29
N ALA A 13 2.80 -10.66 -15.47
CA ALA A 13 3.72 -9.85 -16.24
C ALA A 13 3.01 -8.58 -16.74
N GLY A 14 3.67 -7.43 -16.60
CA GLY A 14 3.12 -6.14 -17.02
C GLY A 14 2.29 -5.41 -15.95
N TRP A 15 1.92 -6.07 -14.85
CA TRP A 15 1.09 -5.42 -13.81
C TRP A 15 1.82 -4.28 -13.12
N ASP A 16 3.08 -4.48 -12.74
CA ASP A 16 3.85 -3.45 -12.04
C ASP A 16 4.17 -2.29 -13.00
N GLU A 17 4.42 -2.57 -14.28
CA GLU A 17 4.60 -1.55 -15.33
C GLU A 17 3.34 -0.71 -15.56
N LEU A 18 2.14 -1.31 -15.40
CA LEU A 18 0.87 -0.56 -15.43
C LEU A 18 0.73 0.33 -14.19
N LEU A 19 1.04 -0.20 -13.00
CA LEU A 19 0.97 0.57 -11.76
C LEU A 19 1.89 1.81 -11.81
N LEU A 20 3.10 1.67 -12.35
CA LEU A 20 4.05 2.78 -12.48
C LEU A 20 3.57 3.93 -13.38
N ARG A 21 2.50 3.74 -14.17
CA ARG A 21 1.87 4.81 -14.98
C ARG A 21 0.87 5.65 -14.20
N LEU A 22 0.51 5.23 -12.98
CA LEU A 22 -0.38 5.98 -12.08
C LEU A 22 0.44 6.92 -11.20
N PRO A 23 -0.15 8.02 -10.67
CA PRO A 23 0.61 9.07 -9.98
C PRO A 23 1.24 8.65 -8.64
N ALA A 24 0.64 7.67 -7.95
CA ALA A 24 1.11 7.19 -6.64
C ALA A 24 1.02 5.65 -6.56
N PRO A 25 1.89 4.92 -7.27
CA PRO A 25 1.95 3.46 -7.15
C PRO A 25 2.37 3.07 -5.74
N HIS A 26 1.76 2.01 -5.20
CA HIS A 26 2.06 1.55 -3.85
C HIS A 26 2.59 0.10 -3.86
N PRO A 27 3.68 -0.24 -3.15
CA PRO A 27 4.23 -1.60 -3.13
C PRO A 27 3.22 -2.68 -2.71
N LEU A 28 2.26 -2.35 -1.85
CA LEU A 28 1.19 -3.27 -1.43
C LEU A 28 0.15 -3.56 -2.54
N GLN A 29 0.19 -2.84 -3.66
CA GLN A 29 -0.60 -3.13 -4.84
C GLN A 29 0.18 -3.94 -5.88
N SER A 30 1.50 -4.16 -5.68
CA SER A 30 2.39 -4.84 -6.64
C SER A 30 2.12 -6.34 -6.83
N ASN A 31 2.72 -6.90 -7.89
CA ASN A 31 2.70 -8.32 -8.15
C ASN A 31 3.45 -9.12 -7.06
N LEU A 32 4.61 -8.62 -6.61
CA LEU A 32 5.38 -9.23 -5.52
C LEU A 32 4.54 -9.36 -4.24
N TRP A 33 3.76 -8.34 -3.89
CA TRP A 33 2.89 -8.41 -2.73
C TRP A 33 1.77 -9.43 -2.90
N ALA A 34 1.17 -9.50 -4.09
CA ALA A 34 0.14 -10.48 -4.42
C ALA A 34 0.66 -11.92 -4.24
N GLU A 35 1.84 -12.23 -4.79
CA GLU A 35 2.50 -13.54 -4.68
C GLU A 35 2.85 -13.89 -3.23
N HIS A 36 3.41 -12.93 -2.50
CA HIS A 36 3.72 -13.11 -1.08
C HIS A 36 2.44 -13.44 -0.29
N LYS A 37 1.35 -12.71 -0.50
CA LYS A 37 0.07 -12.96 0.19
C LYS A 37 -0.60 -14.28 -0.20
N GLN A 38 -0.39 -14.77 -1.42
CA GLN A 38 -0.91 -16.08 -1.85
C GLN A 38 -0.43 -17.22 -0.94
N ARG A 39 0.83 -17.18 -0.50
CA ARG A 39 1.42 -18.16 0.42
C ARG A 39 0.70 -18.22 1.77
N TYR A 40 0.02 -17.14 2.14
CA TYR A 40 -0.76 -17.00 3.38
C TYR A 40 -2.27 -17.11 3.16
N GLY A 41 -2.69 -17.80 2.09
CA GLY A 41 -4.09 -18.16 1.85
C GLY A 41 -4.96 -17.05 1.26
N TRP A 42 -4.35 -15.94 0.82
CA TRP A 42 -5.05 -14.91 0.05
C TRP A 42 -5.10 -15.29 -1.43
N ARG A 43 -6.14 -14.87 -2.14
CA ARG A 43 -6.28 -15.03 -3.58
C ARG A 43 -6.37 -13.63 -4.21
N PRO A 44 -5.34 -13.20 -4.95
CA PRO A 44 -5.33 -11.89 -5.58
C PRO A 44 -6.16 -11.87 -6.86
N SER A 45 -6.78 -10.73 -7.13
CA SER A 45 -7.33 -10.37 -8.44
C SER A 45 -6.95 -8.93 -8.74
N ARG A 46 -6.33 -8.72 -9.90
CA ARG A 46 -5.82 -7.43 -10.37
C ARG A 46 -6.83 -6.82 -11.34
N TRP A 47 -7.22 -5.59 -11.10
CA TRP A 47 -8.18 -4.85 -11.90
C TRP A 47 -7.60 -3.52 -12.31
N VAL A 48 -7.85 -3.11 -13.54
CA VAL A 48 -7.61 -1.74 -13.98
C VAL A 48 -8.90 -1.10 -14.46
N PHE A 49 -8.91 0.23 -14.41
CA PHE A 49 -10.02 1.07 -14.78
C PHE A 49 -9.57 2.01 -15.89
N GLU A 50 -10.32 2.04 -16.99
CA GLU A 50 -9.95 2.82 -18.18
C GLU A 50 -11.12 3.64 -18.70
N GLN A 51 -10.80 4.79 -19.27
CA GLN A 51 -11.73 5.66 -19.97
C GLN A 51 -11.08 6.11 -21.28
N ASP A 52 -11.73 5.87 -22.42
CA ASP A 52 -11.23 6.28 -23.74
C ASP A 52 -9.80 5.80 -24.03
N GLY A 53 -9.46 4.58 -23.59
CA GLY A 53 -8.13 3.98 -23.76
C GLY A 53 -7.05 4.52 -22.80
N ARG A 54 -7.39 5.43 -21.88
CA ARG A 54 -6.50 5.94 -20.84
C ARG A 54 -6.69 5.15 -19.54
N LEU A 55 -5.59 4.72 -18.94
CA LEU A 55 -5.57 4.16 -17.58
C LEU A 55 -5.95 5.24 -16.56
N ARG A 56 -7.05 5.01 -15.84
CA ARG A 56 -7.60 5.90 -14.80
C ARG A 56 -7.40 5.35 -13.39
N GLY A 57 -7.13 4.06 -13.23
CA GLY A 57 -6.86 3.49 -11.92
C GLY A 57 -6.59 2.00 -11.93
N ALA A 58 -6.20 1.48 -10.77
CA ALA A 58 -5.89 0.07 -10.54
C ALA A 58 -6.27 -0.39 -9.13
N ALA A 59 -6.58 -1.68 -8.98
CA ALA A 59 -6.84 -2.32 -7.70
C ALA A 59 -6.39 -3.78 -7.68
N LEU A 60 -5.45 -4.10 -6.79
CA LEU A 60 -5.17 -5.44 -6.31
C LEU A 60 -6.13 -5.77 -5.17
N ILE A 61 -7.13 -6.60 -5.47
CA ILE A 61 -8.08 -7.11 -4.49
C ILE A 61 -7.55 -8.45 -3.95
N LEU A 62 -7.32 -8.54 -2.65
CA LEU A 62 -6.94 -9.76 -1.96
C LEU A 62 -8.17 -10.37 -1.28
N ARG A 63 -8.57 -11.58 -1.68
CA ARG A 63 -9.64 -12.34 -1.03
C ARG A 63 -9.09 -13.44 -0.12
N ARG A 64 -9.62 -13.58 1.09
CA ARG A 64 -9.41 -14.76 1.94
C ARG A 64 -10.74 -15.38 2.33
N ARG A 65 -10.86 -16.71 2.21
CA ARG A 65 -12.08 -17.44 2.66
C ARG A 65 -12.08 -17.56 4.17
N ALA A 66 -13.24 -17.36 4.79
CA ALA A 66 -13.50 -17.63 6.19
C ALA A 66 -13.99 -19.09 6.34
N ALA A 67 -13.07 -20.03 6.18
CA ALA A 67 -13.39 -21.46 6.25
C ALA A 67 -13.95 -21.84 7.64
N PRO A 68 -14.89 -22.80 7.74
CA PRO A 68 -15.40 -23.66 6.65
C PRO A 68 -16.57 -23.06 5.84
N LEU A 69 -17.06 -21.87 6.18
CA LEU A 69 -18.22 -21.26 5.52
C LEU A 69 -17.87 -20.74 4.11
N PRO A 70 -18.85 -20.58 3.20
CA PRO A 70 -18.61 -20.07 1.85
C PRO A 70 -18.28 -18.56 1.80
N PHE A 71 -18.25 -17.90 2.96
CA PHE A 71 -17.99 -16.47 3.07
C PHE A 71 -16.52 -16.12 2.90
N SER A 72 -16.25 -14.88 2.50
CA SER A 72 -14.89 -14.35 2.38
C SER A 72 -14.75 -12.96 2.96
N VAL A 73 -13.50 -12.56 3.18
CA VAL A 73 -13.11 -11.18 3.46
C VAL A 73 -12.25 -10.69 2.31
N LEU A 74 -12.48 -9.46 1.86
CA LEU A 74 -11.71 -8.85 0.78
C LEU A 74 -10.98 -7.60 1.29
N TYR A 75 -9.79 -7.35 0.75
CA TYR A 75 -8.96 -6.23 1.14
C TYR A 75 -8.20 -5.67 -0.06
N VAL A 76 -8.22 -4.34 -0.22
CA VAL A 76 -7.44 -3.61 -1.24
C VAL A 76 -6.39 -2.76 -0.50
N PRO A 77 -5.21 -3.31 -0.16
CA PRO A 77 -4.23 -2.65 0.68
C PRO A 77 -3.61 -1.43 0.00
N LYS A 78 -3.75 -0.24 0.59
CA LYS A 78 -3.25 1.03 0.04
C LYS A 78 -3.81 1.35 -1.35
N GLY A 79 -4.97 0.77 -1.67
CA GLY A 79 -5.69 1.03 -2.91
C GLY A 79 -7.18 1.24 -2.67
N PRO A 80 -7.98 1.43 -3.74
CA PRO A 80 -7.54 1.50 -5.14
C PRO A 80 -6.61 2.70 -5.39
N ILE A 81 -5.77 2.60 -6.41
CA ILE A 81 -4.95 3.72 -6.90
C ILE A 81 -5.71 4.36 -8.04
N LEU A 82 -6.01 5.65 -7.95
CA LEU A 82 -6.71 6.40 -8.99
C LEU A 82 -5.79 7.51 -9.51
N ASP A 83 -5.94 7.86 -10.78
CA ASP A 83 -5.21 8.99 -11.36
C ASP A 83 -5.75 10.34 -10.90
N ASP A 84 -7.06 10.42 -10.62
CA ASP A 84 -7.74 11.60 -10.10
C ASP A 84 -8.88 11.20 -9.16
N TRP A 85 -8.67 11.36 -7.86
CA TRP A 85 -9.72 11.16 -6.84
C TRP A 85 -10.77 12.29 -6.83
N GLY A 86 -10.51 13.42 -7.49
CA GLY A 86 -11.46 14.50 -7.69
C GLY A 86 -12.54 14.19 -8.74
N ASP A 87 -12.29 13.23 -9.63
CA ASP A 87 -13.27 12.74 -10.60
C ASP A 87 -14.32 11.86 -9.91
N ALA A 88 -15.42 12.48 -9.49
CA ALA A 88 -16.53 11.79 -8.83
C ALA A 88 -17.12 10.63 -9.66
N GLY A 89 -17.07 10.71 -11.00
CA GLY A 89 -17.54 9.65 -11.89
C GLY A 89 -16.63 8.43 -11.83
N LEU A 90 -15.32 8.64 -11.87
CA LEU A 90 -14.31 7.59 -11.68
C LEU A 90 -14.44 6.93 -10.31
N VAL A 91 -14.45 7.72 -9.23
CA VAL A 91 -14.54 7.21 -7.86
C VAL A 91 -15.79 6.36 -7.68
N GLN A 92 -16.95 6.84 -8.14
CA GLN A 92 -18.19 6.07 -8.05
C GLN A 92 -18.14 4.76 -8.86
N ALA A 93 -17.58 4.79 -10.07
CA ALA A 93 -17.47 3.59 -10.91
C ALA A 93 -16.56 2.53 -10.28
N VAL A 94 -15.43 2.95 -9.71
CA VAL A 94 -14.46 2.08 -9.03
C VAL A 94 -15.07 1.48 -7.77
N LEU A 95 -15.65 2.28 -6.89
CA LEU A 95 -16.29 1.78 -5.67
C LEU A 95 -17.44 0.81 -6.00
N ALA A 96 -18.27 1.15 -7.00
CA ALA A 96 -19.31 0.24 -7.48
C ALA A 96 -18.75 -1.10 -7.96
N HIS A 97 -17.59 -1.08 -8.63
CA HIS A 97 -16.91 -2.30 -9.06
C HIS A 97 -16.41 -3.12 -7.87
N LEU A 98 -15.72 -2.50 -6.91
CA LEU A 98 -15.23 -3.18 -5.70
C LEU A 98 -16.37 -3.84 -4.91
N GLU A 99 -17.51 -3.14 -4.78
CA GLU A 99 -18.72 -3.67 -4.13
C GLU A 99 -19.32 -4.86 -4.90
N ARG A 100 -19.33 -4.82 -6.24
CA ARG A 100 -19.77 -5.96 -7.06
C ARG A 100 -18.83 -7.16 -6.90
N GLU A 101 -17.52 -6.93 -6.88
CA GLU A 101 -16.54 -7.99 -6.66
C GLU A 101 -16.66 -8.63 -5.29
N ALA A 102 -16.91 -7.83 -4.25
CA ALA A 102 -17.20 -8.35 -2.91
C ALA A 102 -18.43 -9.28 -2.92
N ARG A 103 -19.56 -8.83 -3.51
CA ARG A 103 -20.80 -9.64 -3.60
C ARG A 103 -20.59 -10.93 -4.40
N ARG A 104 -19.95 -10.83 -5.57
CA ARG A 104 -19.65 -11.98 -6.46
C ARG A 104 -18.82 -13.05 -5.76
N GLN A 105 -17.98 -12.64 -4.81
CA GLN A 105 -17.08 -13.51 -4.09
C GLN A 105 -17.57 -13.90 -2.69
N ALA A 106 -18.88 -13.71 -2.40
CA ALA A 106 -19.50 -13.95 -1.09
C ALA A 106 -18.76 -13.24 0.06
N GLY A 107 -18.34 -12.01 -0.18
CA GLY A 107 -17.64 -11.16 0.78
C GLY A 107 -18.57 -10.69 1.90
N ILE A 108 -18.17 -10.95 3.15
CA ILE A 108 -18.78 -10.33 4.34
C ILE A 108 -18.52 -8.83 4.32
N PHE A 109 -17.30 -8.45 3.92
CA PHE A 109 -16.90 -7.08 3.66
C PHE A 109 -15.77 -7.03 2.62
N ILE A 110 -15.63 -5.85 2.02
CA ILE A 110 -14.41 -5.42 1.36
C ILE A 110 -13.87 -4.20 2.12
N LYS A 111 -12.58 -4.23 2.45
CA LYS A 111 -11.89 -3.13 3.13
C LYS A 111 -10.92 -2.46 2.16
N ILE A 112 -10.84 -1.15 2.21
CA ILE A 112 -9.88 -0.34 1.46
C ILE A 112 -9.22 0.64 2.43
N ASP A 113 -8.00 1.06 2.11
CA ASP A 113 -7.27 2.11 2.83
C ASP A 113 -6.36 2.87 1.85
N PRO A 114 -6.94 3.55 0.83
CA PRO A 114 -6.18 4.21 -0.23
C PRO A 114 -5.19 5.22 0.34
N ASP A 115 -4.03 5.35 -0.31
CA ASP A 115 -2.95 6.24 0.11
C ASP A 115 -3.22 7.68 -0.37
N VAL A 116 -4.13 8.36 0.34
CA VAL A 116 -4.53 9.75 0.10
C VAL A 116 -4.32 10.60 1.35
N ASP A 117 -4.00 11.87 1.17
CA ASP A 117 -3.59 12.77 2.24
C ASP A 117 -4.80 13.24 3.05
N TYR A 118 -4.84 12.89 4.34
CA TYR A 118 -5.97 13.23 5.21
C TYR A 118 -5.54 13.65 6.63
N PRO A 119 -5.53 14.97 6.95
CA PRO A 119 -5.92 16.09 6.09
C PRO A 119 -4.92 16.33 4.93
N PRO A 120 -5.31 17.06 3.87
CA PRO A 120 -4.39 17.46 2.81
C PRO A 120 -3.21 18.25 3.39
N ALA A 121 -2.01 17.98 2.90
CA ALA A 121 -0.79 18.70 3.29
C ALA A 121 -0.06 19.21 2.04
N PRO A 122 0.57 20.41 2.08
CA PRO A 122 1.19 21.03 0.90
C PRO A 122 2.30 20.19 0.27
N ASP A 123 3.00 19.39 1.08
CA ASP A 123 4.20 18.66 0.67
C ASP A 123 3.90 17.21 0.22
N LEU A 124 2.61 16.83 0.14
CA LEU A 124 2.17 15.49 -0.23
C LEU A 124 1.50 15.45 -1.60
N CYS A 125 1.47 14.26 -2.21
CA CYS A 125 1.18 14.09 -3.64
C CYS A 125 -0.28 13.69 -3.96
N GLN A 126 -1.14 13.48 -2.96
CA GLN A 126 -2.51 13.00 -3.14
C GLN A 126 -3.50 13.77 -2.25
N PRO A 127 -3.74 15.07 -2.50
CA PRO A 127 -4.48 15.98 -1.62
C PRO A 127 -5.99 15.74 -1.58
N TYR A 128 -6.46 14.56 -1.98
CA TYR A 128 -7.86 14.21 -2.17
C TYR A 128 -8.47 13.44 -1.00
N GLY A 129 -7.81 13.38 0.16
CA GLY A 129 -8.30 12.55 1.27
C GLY A 129 -9.66 12.99 1.79
N ALA A 130 -9.97 14.29 1.73
CA ALA A 130 -11.28 14.81 2.15
C ALA A 130 -12.39 14.39 1.18
N GLU A 131 -12.14 14.51 -0.13
CA GLU A 131 -13.03 14.12 -1.21
C GLU A 131 -13.27 12.60 -1.20
N ALA A 132 -12.21 11.82 -1.03
CA ALA A 132 -12.27 10.36 -0.92
C ALA A 132 -13.10 9.93 0.30
N ALA A 133 -12.84 10.52 1.48
CA ALA A 133 -13.60 10.22 2.69
C ALA A 133 -15.09 10.57 2.52
N GLU A 134 -15.39 11.71 1.89
CA GLU A 134 -16.77 12.11 1.65
C GLU A 134 -17.48 11.22 0.63
N ALA A 135 -16.80 10.84 -0.46
CA ALA A 135 -17.33 9.91 -1.46
C ALA A 135 -17.67 8.55 -0.84
N LEU A 136 -16.78 8.03 0.02
CA LEU A 136 -17.00 6.79 0.78
C LEU A 136 -18.22 6.92 1.70
N ARG A 137 -18.29 7.99 2.49
CA ARG A 137 -19.39 8.25 3.42
C ARG A 137 -20.74 8.33 2.71
N ARG A 138 -20.84 9.12 1.63
CA ARG A 138 -22.08 9.25 0.84
C ARG A 138 -22.55 7.94 0.21
N ARG A 139 -21.60 7.05 -0.13
CA ARG A 139 -21.89 5.75 -0.73
C ARG A 139 -22.22 4.67 0.32
N GLY A 140 -22.17 4.99 1.61
CA GLY A 140 -22.49 4.07 2.71
C GLY A 140 -21.32 3.18 3.15
N TRP A 141 -20.08 3.51 2.75
CA TRP A 141 -18.90 2.85 3.31
C TRP A 141 -18.70 3.26 4.77
N LEU A 142 -18.35 2.29 5.60
CA LEU A 142 -18.17 2.49 7.04
C LEU A 142 -16.68 2.63 7.37
N PHE A 143 -16.35 3.59 8.23
CA PHE A 143 -15.00 3.72 8.75
C PHE A 143 -14.67 2.54 9.69
N SER A 144 -13.61 1.80 9.36
CA SER A 144 -13.12 0.69 10.19
C SER A 144 -12.24 1.22 11.30
N ARG A 145 -12.57 0.94 12.57
CA ARG A 145 -11.66 1.25 13.69
C ARG A 145 -10.42 0.35 13.71
N ASP A 146 -10.53 -0.84 13.12
CA ASP A 146 -9.40 -1.75 12.92
C ASP A 146 -8.56 -1.29 11.73
N GLN A 147 -7.50 -0.54 12.03
CA GLN A 147 -6.54 -0.05 11.05
C GLN A 147 -5.50 -1.14 10.78
N ILE A 148 -5.43 -1.60 9.52
CA ILE A 148 -4.45 -2.62 9.10
C ILE A 148 -3.12 -1.93 8.76
N GLN A 149 -3.20 -0.80 8.06
CA GLN A 149 -2.08 0.09 7.79
C GLN A 149 -2.09 1.25 8.78
N TYR A 150 -0.91 1.79 9.07
CA TYR A 150 -0.81 3.03 9.84
C TYR A 150 -1.26 4.22 8.98
N ARG A 151 -2.04 5.11 9.60
CA ARG A 151 -2.53 6.35 8.97
C ARG A 151 -1.44 7.42 8.87
N ASN A 152 -0.53 7.46 9.84
CA ASN A 152 0.50 8.48 9.94
C ASN A 152 1.83 7.90 9.49
N THR A 153 2.40 8.50 8.45
CA THR A 153 3.71 8.15 7.90
C THR A 153 4.59 9.40 7.93
N VAL A 154 5.87 9.23 8.25
CA VAL A 154 6.86 10.29 8.07
C VAL A 154 7.48 10.11 6.69
N LEU A 155 7.27 11.07 5.80
CA LEU A 155 7.85 11.09 4.46
C LEU A 155 8.99 12.10 4.42
N LEU A 156 10.12 11.70 3.84
CA LEU A 156 11.27 12.54 3.62
C LEU A 156 11.45 12.73 2.11
N ASP A 157 11.45 13.98 1.67
CA ASP A 157 11.77 14.31 0.27
C ASP A 157 13.26 14.08 0.02
N LEU A 158 13.58 13.18 -0.91
CA LEU A 158 14.95 12.81 -1.27
C LEU A 158 15.44 13.52 -2.55
N ARG A 159 14.68 14.48 -3.10
CA ARG A 159 15.09 15.29 -4.25
C ARG A 159 16.28 16.23 -3.96
N PRO A 160 16.42 16.83 -2.76
CA PRO A 160 17.61 17.60 -2.43
C PRO A 160 18.88 16.75 -2.42
N ASP A 161 20.04 17.40 -2.57
CA ASP A 161 21.34 16.72 -2.43
C ASP A 161 21.64 16.33 -0.96
N GLU A 162 22.65 15.50 -0.78
CA GLU A 162 23.01 14.94 0.52
C GLU A 162 23.36 16.02 1.56
N ASP A 163 24.07 17.08 1.15
CA ASP A 163 24.46 18.16 2.04
C ASP A 163 23.23 18.94 2.54
N ALA A 164 22.29 19.25 1.64
CA ALA A 164 21.03 19.89 1.99
C ALA A 164 20.17 19.01 2.91
N LEU A 165 20.11 17.69 2.63
CA LEU A 165 19.41 16.72 3.49
C LEU A 165 20.01 16.68 4.90
N LEU A 166 21.34 16.65 5.01
CA LEU A 166 22.04 16.67 6.30
C LEU A 166 21.79 17.99 7.04
N GLU A 167 21.89 19.13 6.35
CA GLU A 167 21.69 20.45 6.95
C GLU A 167 20.29 20.60 7.55
N ALA A 168 19.26 20.05 6.88
CA ALA A 168 17.88 20.02 7.35
C ALA A 168 17.66 19.17 8.61
N MET A 169 18.58 18.26 8.95
CA MET A 169 18.47 17.44 10.16
C MET A 169 18.71 18.24 11.44
N LYS A 170 18.20 17.75 12.58
CA LYS A 170 18.56 18.29 13.89
C LYS A 170 20.08 18.13 14.13
N PRO A 171 20.75 19.09 14.80
CA PRO A 171 22.20 19.01 15.04
C PRO A 171 22.69 17.71 15.68
N LYS A 172 21.90 17.16 16.62
CA LYS A 172 22.21 15.88 17.29
C LYS A 172 22.21 14.69 16.31
N THR A 173 21.33 14.71 15.31
CA THR A 173 21.27 13.67 14.27
C THR A 173 22.53 13.69 13.43
N ARG A 174 22.93 14.86 12.90
CA ARG A 174 24.18 15.01 12.15
C ARG A 174 25.41 14.58 12.95
N TYR A 175 25.46 14.97 14.23
CA TYR A 175 26.54 14.57 15.12
C TYR A 175 26.64 13.05 15.26
N ASN A 176 25.51 12.36 15.45
CA ASN A 176 25.47 10.91 15.60
C ASN A 176 25.85 10.15 14.33
N ILE A 177 25.45 10.64 13.15
CA ILE A 177 25.87 10.07 11.86
C ILE A 177 27.40 10.07 11.76
N ARG A 178 28.02 11.26 11.94
CA ARG A 178 29.48 11.40 11.89
C ARG A 178 30.18 10.62 13.01
N LEU A 179 29.53 10.46 14.17
CA LEU A 179 30.08 9.66 15.26
C LEU A 179 30.11 8.16 14.91
N ALA A 180 29.07 7.64 14.25
CA ALA A 180 29.04 6.25 13.79
C ALA A 180 30.17 5.97 12.79
N GLU A 181 30.37 6.87 11.82
CA GLU A 181 31.47 6.79 10.85
C GLU A 181 32.85 6.78 11.55
N ARG A 182 33.08 7.71 12.47
CA ARG A 182 34.34 7.75 13.26
C ARG A 182 34.55 6.50 14.12
N LYS A 183 33.48 5.81 14.51
CA LYS A 183 33.53 4.54 15.23
C LYS A 183 33.72 3.33 14.31
N GLY A 184 33.90 3.54 13.01
CA GLY A 184 34.15 2.48 12.04
C GLY A 184 32.91 1.70 11.62
N VAL A 185 31.71 2.25 11.82
CA VAL A 185 30.47 1.61 11.33
C VAL A 185 30.47 1.63 9.81
N GLN A 186 30.24 0.47 9.20
CA GLN A 186 30.12 0.31 7.76
C GLN A 186 28.70 -0.12 7.40
N VAL A 187 28.18 0.38 6.28
CA VAL A 187 26.85 0.04 5.75
C VAL A 187 27.03 -0.53 4.35
N SER A 188 26.37 -1.64 4.05
CA SER A 188 26.35 -2.27 2.73
C SER A 188 24.96 -2.84 2.43
N ALA A 189 24.67 -3.08 1.16
CA ALA A 189 23.43 -3.71 0.75
C ALA A 189 23.46 -5.19 1.13
N GLY A 190 22.53 -5.61 2.00
CA GLY A 190 22.36 -7.01 2.37
C GLY A 190 21.54 -7.81 1.35
N GLY A 191 21.71 -9.13 1.36
CA GLY A 191 20.96 -10.07 0.53
C GLY A 191 20.26 -11.16 1.34
N VAL A 192 19.75 -12.18 0.65
CA VAL A 192 19.11 -13.35 1.27
C VAL A 192 19.98 -14.03 2.34
N PRO A 193 21.31 -14.18 2.18
CA PRO A 193 22.17 -14.76 3.22
C PRO A 193 22.18 -13.98 4.54
N ASP A 194 21.87 -12.68 4.52
CA ASP A 194 21.89 -11.80 5.69
C ASP A 194 20.56 -11.82 6.47
N LEU A 195 19.49 -12.42 5.92
CA LEU A 195 18.18 -12.50 6.56
C LEU A 195 18.20 -13.11 7.98
N PRO A 196 18.98 -14.18 8.27
CA PRO A 196 19.07 -14.70 9.63
C PRO A 196 19.60 -13.66 10.63
N ALA A 197 20.65 -12.90 10.26
CA ALA A 197 21.21 -11.85 11.12
C ALA A 197 20.20 -10.72 11.35
N PHE A 198 19.53 -10.27 10.27
CA PHE A 198 18.44 -9.29 10.37
C PHE A 198 17.33 -9.75 11.33
N TYR A 199 16.88 -11.01 11.20
CA TYR A 199 15.78 -11.51 12.02
C TYR A 199 16.15 -11.63 13.50
N GLN A 200 17.40 -12.01 13.81
CA GLN A 200 17.87 -12.04 15.20
C GLN A 200 17.86 -10.63 15.84
N LEU A 201 18.37 -9.63 15.12
CA LEU A 201 18.32 -8.23 15.58
C LEU A 201 16.89 -7.73 15.76
N TYR A 202 15.99 -8.13 14.86
CA TYR A 202 14.58 -7.74 14.94
C TYR A 202 13.86 -8.42 16.11
N LEU A 203 14.17 -9.69 16.39
CA LEU A 203 13.65 -10.43 17.55
C LEU A 203 14.10 -9.79 18.87
N GLU A 204 15.40 -9.49 19.00
CA GLU A 204 15.94 -8.82 20.19
C GLU A 204 15.25 -7.46 20.41
N THR A 205 15.10 -6.68 19.35
CA THR A 205 14.37 -5.40 19.37
C THR A 205 12.91 -5.58 19.79
N SER A 206 12.23 -6.59 19.26
CA SER A 206 10.83 -6.87 19.58
C SER A 206 10.62 -7.29 21.03
N GLN A 207 11.56 -8.04 21.60
CA GLN A 207 11.53 -8.46 23.00
C GLN A 207 11.81 -7.29 23.93
N ARG A 208 12.79 -6.45 23.59
CA ARG A 208 13.13 -5.24 24.36
C ARG A 208 11.99 -4.24 24.38
N ASP A 209 11.36 -4.00 23.23
CA ASP A 209 10.39 -2.91 23.05
C ASP A 209 8.93 -3.40 23.12
N GLY A 210 8.70 -4.71 23.27
CA GLY A 210 7.40 -5.31 23.58
C GLY A 210 6.39 -5.36 22.42
N PHE A 211 6.83 -5.64 21.20
CA PHE A 211 5.94 -5.76 20.04
C PHE A 211 6.04 -7.13 19.34
N LEU A 212 4.99 -7.48 18.59
CA LEU A 212 4.93 -8.76 17.87
C LEU A 212 5.58 -8.63 16.49
N ILE A 213 6.38 -9.64 16.11
CA ILE A 213 6.95 -9.80 14.78
C ILE A 213 6.38 -11.02 14.09
N ARG A 214 6.48 -11.07 12.76
CA ARG A 214 6.11 -12.27 12.00
C ARG A 214 7.17 -13.35 12.20
N ASP A 215 6.81 -14.61 11.93
CA ASP A 215 7.80 -15.68 11.90
C ASP A 215 8.86 -15.45 10.82
N PHE A 216 10.00 -16.14 10.94
CA PHE A 216 11.10 -16.02 9.99
C PHE A 216 10.68 -16.34 8.55
N ALA A 217 9.75 -17.27 8.36
CA ALA A 217 9.30 -17.68 7.03
C ALA A 217 8.60 -16.54 6.28
N TYR A 218 7.99 -15.58 6.99
CA TYR A 218 7.42 -14.37 6.41
C TYR A 218 8.44 -13.50 5.66
N TYR A 219 9.69 -13.49 6.07
CA TYR A 219 10.74 -12.66 5.45
C TYR A 219 11.43 -13.37 4.29
N ARG A 220 11.04 -14.61 3.96
CA ARG A 220 11.60 -15.38 2.85
C ARG A 220 10.77 -15.18 1.57
N PHE A 221 11.43 -14.63 0.55
CA PHE A 221 10.89 -14.51 -0.81
C PHE A 221 11.12 -15.80 -1.60
#